data_AF-A0A833RJ24-F1
#
_entry.id   AF-A0A833RJ24-F1
#
_cell.length_a   1.000
_cell.length_b   1.000
_cell.length_c   1.000
_cell.angle_alpha   90.00
_cell.angle_beta   90.00
_cell.angle_gamma   90.00
#
_symmetry.space_group_name_H-M   'P 1'
#
loop_
_entity.id
_entity.type
_entity.pdbx_description
1 polymer ?
#
loop_
_entity_poly.entity_id
_entity_poly.type
_entity_poly.pdbx_seq_one_letter_code
_entity_poly.pdbx_strand_id
1 'polypeptide(L)'
;MFSIHVDAPLFSSASVQYRRLHNLCREQRGVKCTIGHDMGRSTNSVLNLENEKVTDKGSGTVAREALGEKVTFRASEMDDLVYKERFVIRGSEVGVNNTATIEAIASLLQETSGNRARRFGWSKDVNPTPPVMRKHRLVWITFRVHIRMYKYPTRGDVVEIEHWSEPDGRIGAMLNFIIRNISTGEVIGRSTSKLVFMNLDTRKVQKISSDVCDEYLAICPKSPRLAFPEKNNQSLWKIPKLDEPADYSQLGLKPRIADIDVNKHVNNVTYYSWLLQSIPQDIVETHELEAITIHYRGECKFSDTIDSLATTELEVDSVNPFQDESTLSNLNLNSEGRHQFLHLLKFSYTGQEINRGRTIWRKIDK
;
A
#
# COMPACT_ATOMS: atom_id res chain seq x y z
N MET A 1 7.84 -31.28 -1.91
CA MET A 1 9.02 -32.07 -1.53
C MET A 1 9.97 -32.11 -2.71
N PHE A 2 10.92 -31.17 -2.79
CA PHE A 2 12.21 -31.32 -3.47
C PHE A 2 13.10 -30.18 -2.95
N SER A 3 14.06 -30.57 -2.12
CA SER A 3 15.13 -29.75 -1.56
C SER A 3 16.32 -29.85 -2.50
N ILE A 4 17.03 -28.75 -2.73
CA ILE A 4 18.40 -28.79 -3.26
C ILE A 4 19.24 -27.91 -2.33
N HIS A 5 20.04 -28.58 -1.51
CA HIS A 5 21.19 -28.01 -0.80
C HIS A 5 22.33 -27.80 -1.80
N VAL A 6 23.00 -26.65 -1.71
CA VAL A 6 24.40 -26.54 -2.10
C VAL A 6 25.11 -25.64 -1.09
N ASP A 7 26.09 -26.21 -0.41
CA ASP A 7 26.95 -25.58 0.58
C ASP A 7 27.87 -24.51 -0.03
N ALA A 8 28.14 -23.47 0.77
CA ALA A 8 29.18 -22.48 0.54
C ALA A 8 30.59 -23.03 0.90
N PRO A 9 31.65 -22.35 0.47
CA PRO A 9 32.56 -21.81 1.50
C PRO A 9 32.91 -20.33 1.31
N LEU A 10 33.05 -19.68 2.47
CA LEU A 10 33.60 -18.35 2.73
C LEU A 10 35.03 -18.18 2.19
N PHE A 11 35.39 -17.00 1.68
CA PHE A 11 36.58 -16.23 2.09
C PHE A 11 36.55 -14.80 1.50
N SER A 12 37.45 -13.97 1.99
CA SER A 12 37.31 -12.55 2.35
C SER A 12 37.71 -11.50 1.31
N SER A 13 37.16 -10.29 1.54
CA SER A 13 37.76 -8.95 1.43
C SER A 13 38.27 -8.39 0.08
N ALA A 14 37.59 -7.29 -0.28
CA ALA A 14 38.12 -5.99 -0.70
C ALA A 14 38.83 -5.83 -2.07
N SER A 15 38.11 -5.10 -2.94
CA SER A 15 38.59 -4.04 -3.85
C SER A 15 39.73 -4.36 -4.81
N VAL A 16 39.42 -4.39 -6.12
CA VAL A 16 39.91 -3.42 -7.13
C VAL A 16 39.43 -3.81 -8.54
N GLN A 17 38.78 -2.85 -9.19
CA GLN A 17 38.67 -2.59 -10.64
C GLN A 17 37.92 -3.57 -11.58
N TYR A 18 36.66 -3.23 -11.82
CA TYR A 18 36.17 -2.68 -13.10
C TYR A 18 37.09 -2.89 -14.34
N ARG A 19 37.00 -4.06 -14.99
CA ARG A 19 37.13 -4.26 -16.45
C ARG A 19 36.92 -5.74 -16.82
N ARG A 20 36.25 -5.97 -17.95
CA ARG A 20 36.10 -7.25 -18.68
C ARG A 20 34.92 -8.16 -18.32
N LEU A 21 33.72 -7.64 -18.59
CA LEU A 21 32.74 -8.37 -19.39
C LEU A 21 33.30 -8.48 -20.82
N HIS A 22 34.06 -9.55 -21.10
CA HIS A 22 34.25 -10.11 -22.44
C HIS A 22 35.07 -11.40 -22.28
N ASN A 23 34.54 -12.50 -22.82
CA ASN A 23 35.19 -13.79 -23.07
C ASN A 23 35.10 -14.84 -21.95
N LEU A 24 33.94 -15.48 -21.85
CA LEU A 24 33.79 -16.84 -21.30
C LEU A 24 32.73 -17.59 -22.13
N CYS A 25 33.11 -18.02 -23.33
CA CYS A 25 32.51 -19.15 -24.05
C CYS A 25 33.36 -19.46 -25.30
N ARG A 26 34.48 -20.13 -25.08
CA ARG A 26 35.21 -20.87 -26.12
C ARG A 26 35.75 -22.14 -25.48
N GLU A 27 35.68 -23.22 -26.24
CA GLU A 27 36.18 -24.58 -25.97
C GLU A 27 35.18 -25.60 -25.42
N GLN A 28 34.25 -26.01 -26.27
CA GLN A 28 34.15 -27.44 -26.58
C GLN A 28 34.19 -27.66 -28.10
N ARG A 29 34.84 -28.76 -28.46
CA ARG A 29 35.48 -29.03 -29.76
C ARG A 29 34.48 -29.54 -30.80
N GLY A 30 34.71 -29.13 -32.05
CA GLY A 30 34.81 -30.10 -33.14
C GLY A 30 33.64 -30.25 -34.10
N VAL A 31 33.42 -29.27 -35.00
CA VAL A 31 33.11 -29.53 -36.43
C VAL A 31 33.71 -28.36 -37.25
N LYS A 32 34.65 -28.66 -38.15
CA LYS A 32 35.11 -27.73 -39.20
C LYS A 32 34.29 -28.03 -40.46
N CYS A 33 33.68 -27.00 -41.06
CA CYS A 33 33.91 -26.70 -42.47
C CYS A 33 33.35 -25.33 -42.89
N THR A 34 34.29 -24.52 -43.41
CA THR A 34 34.19 -23.50 -44.49
C THR A 34 33.09 -22.44 -44.48
N ILE A 35 33.54 -21.19 -44.29
CA ILE A 35 32.86 -19.95 -44.66
C ILE A 35 32.93 -19.82 -46.19
N GLY A 36 31.77 -19.87 -46.85
CA GLY A 36 31.56 -19.30 -48.17
C GLY A 36 30.87 -17.95 -48.01
N HIS A 37 31.54 -16.88 -48.41
CA HIS A 37 30.92 -15.57 -48.59
C HIS A 37 30.10 -15.64 -49.89
N ASP A 38 28.77 -15.50 -49.80
CA ASP A 38 27.99 -15.07 -50.95
C ASP A 38 26.82 -14.19 -50.53
N MET A 39 26.62 -13.13 -51.31
CA MET A 39 25.62 -12.09 -51.10
C MET A 39 24.26 -12.60 -51.58
N GLY A 40 23.26 -12.60 -50.69
CA GLY A 40 21.90 -13.02 -51.02
C GLY A 40 20.84 -12.10 -50.44
N ARG A 41 20.11 -11.42 -51.33
CA ARG A 41 18.74 -10.95 -51.09
C ARG A 41 17.83 -12.14 -50.77
N SER A 42 16.94 -12.00 -49.78
CA SER A 42 15.54 -12.51 -49.76
C SER A 42 14.92 -12.10 -48.42
N THR A 43 13.98 -11.15 -48.41
CA THR A 43 12.52 -11.39 -48.38
C THR A 43 12.07 -12.27 -47.22
N ASN A 44 11.63 -11.63 -46.12
CA ASN A 44 10.65 -12.21 -45.23
C ASN A 44 9.30 -11.54 -45.49
N SER A 45 8.41 -12.31 -46.11
CA SER A 45 6.97 -12.18 -46.00
C SER A 45 6.53 -12.40 -44.55
N VAL A 46 5.52 -11.66 -44.08
CA VAL A 46 4.27 -12.21 -43.50
C VAL A 46 3.36 -11.05 -43.04
N LEU A 47 2.23 -10.96 -43.75
CA LEU A 47 0.86 -10.57 -43.34
C LEU A 47 0.61 -9.16 -42.78
N ASN A 48 0.30 -8.25 -43.70
CA ASN A 48 -0.62 -7.13 -43.48
C ASN A 48 -2.06 -7.61 -43.77
N LEU A 49 -2.99 -7.30 -42.86
CA LEU A 49 -4.43 -7.24 -43.14
C LEU A 49 -4.86 -5.79 -42.92
N GLU A 50 -5.29 -5.17 -44.01
CA GLU A 50 -5.84 -3.82 -44.10
C GLU A 50 -7.28 -3.76 -43.57
N ASN A 51 -7.64 -2.60 -43.01
CA ASN A 51 -8.93 -1.89 -43.08
C ASN A 51 -8.85 -0.73 -42.07
N GLU A 52 -9.23 0.52 -42.30
CA GLU A 52 -9.82 1.26 -43.40
C GLU A 52 -9.46 2.74 -43.16
N LYS A 53 -9.29 3.52 -44.23
CA LYS A 53 -9.10 4.97 -44.18
C LYS A 53 -10.45 5.66 -44.01
N VAL A 54 -10.55 6.57 -43.04
CA VAL A 54 -11.43 7.74 -43.13
C VAL A 54 -10.56 8.99 -43.08
N THR A 55 -10.71 9.80 -44.11
CA THR A 55 -10.08 11.10 -44.35
C THR A 55 -10.68 12.19 -43.47
N ASP A 56 -9.87 13.08 -42.89
CA ASP A 56 -9.97 14.51 -43.22
C ASP A 56 -8.70 15.29 -42.82
N LYS A 57 -8.47 16.35 -43.58
CA LYS A 57 -7.34 17.27 -43.60
C LYS A 57 -7.41 18.26 -42.43
N GLY A 58 -6.24 18.68 -41.95
CA GLY A 58 -6.12 19.83 -41.06
C GLY A 58 -4.68 20.08 -40.63
N SER A 59 -4.00 20.94 -41.37
CA SER A 59 -2.66 21.46 -41.09
C SER A 59 -2.58 22.21 -39.76
N GLY A 60 -1.46 22.12 -39.05
CA GLY A 60 -1.17 23.07 -37.97
C GLY A 60 0.06 22.71 -37.14
N THR A 61 1.18 23.33 -37.47
CA THR A 61 2.49 23.21 -36.82
C THR A 61 2.49 23.68 -35.36
N VAL A 62 3.37 23.04 -34.57
CA VAL A 62 3.80 23.29 -33.18
C VAL A 62 3.84 24.77 -32.75
N ALA A 63 3.28 25.05 -31.57
CA ALA A 63 3.77 26.10 -30.66
C ALA A 63 3.58 25.68 -29.20
N ARG A 64 4.69 25.53 -28.48
CA ARG A 64 4.75 25.52 -27.02
C ARG A 64 4.58 26.97 -26.55
N GLU A 65 3.60 27.23 -25.71
CA GLU A 65 3.61 28.39 -24.83
C GLU A 65 2.96 28.05 -23.49
N ALA A 66 3.68 28.38 -22.43
CA ALA A 66 3.29 28.19 -21.05
C ALA A 66 2.62 29.47 -20.55
N LEU A 67 1.37 29.39 -20.08
CA LEU A 67 0.77 30.36 -19.16
C LEU A 67 -0.39 29.69 -18.42
N GLY A 68 -0.42 29.88 -17.10
CA GLY A 68 -1.31 29.18 -16.19
C GLY A 68 -2.79 29.48 -16.44
N GLU A 69 -3.53 28.47 -16.87
CA GLU A 69 -4.99 28.47 -16.82
C GLU A 69 -5.46 27.80 -15.52
N LYS A 70 -6.28 28.54 -14.75
CA LYS A 70 -7.06 27.97 -13.65
C LYS A 70 -8.07 26.98 -14.23
N VAL A 71 -7.76 25.70 -14.12
CA VAL A 71 -8.67 24.63 -14.53
C VAL A 71 -9.94 24.70 -13.67
N THR A 72 -11.06 25.02 -14.28
CA THR A 72 -12.36 25.13 -13.60
C THR A 72 -13.23 23.95 -14.00
N PHE A 73 -13.45 23.04 -13.04
CA PHE A 73 -14.17 21.82 -13.34
C PHE A 73 -15.73 21.94 -13.20
N ARG A 74 -16.51 21.51 -14.22
CA ARG A 74 -17.99 21.40 -14.29
C ARG A 74 -18.53 20.20 -13.50
N ALA A 75 -19.84 20.16 -13.22
CA ALA A 75 -20.48 19.14 -12.36
C ALA A 75 -20.38 17.68 -12.87
N SER A 76 -20.20 17.45 -14.18
CA SER A 76 -19.91 16.11 -14.74
C SER A 76 -18.49 15.61 -14.44
N GLU A 77 -17.60 16.49 -13.96
CA GLU A 77 -16.18 16.23 -13.71
C GLU A 77 -15.93 15.90 -12.22
N MET A 78 -16.98 15.75 -11.41
CA MET A 78 -16.86 15.12 -10.09
C MET A 78 -16.38 13.67 -10.19
N ASP A 79 -16.67 12.98 -11.30
CA ASP A 79 -16.13 11.64 -11.58
C ASP A 79 -14.64 11.72 -12.02
N ASP A 80 -14.18 12.84 -12.59
CA ASP A 80 -12.77 13.02 -13.03
C ASP A 80 -11.80 13.15 -11.85
N LEU A 81 -12.28 13.60 -10.70
CA LEU A 81 -11.52 13.65 -9.45
C LEU A 81 -11.62 12.37 -8.63
N VAL A 82 -12.32 11.35 -9.09
CA VAL A 82 -12.33 10.00 -8.50
C VAL A 82 -11.57 9.08 -9.45
N TYR A 83 -10.50 8.46 -8.97
CA TYR A 83 -9.73 7.53 -9.77
C TYR A 83 -10.26 6.13 -9.55
N LYS A 84 -10.45 5.36 -10.61
CA LYS A 84 -10.93 3.98 -10.56
C LYS A 84 -9.94 3.09 -11.29
N GLU A 85 -9.56 1.99 -10.66
CA GLU A 85 -8.67 0.99 -11.26
C GLU A 85 -9.16 -0.42 -10.94
N ARG A 86 -8.99 -1.32 -11.90
CA ARG A 86 -9.43 -2.71 -11.80
C ARG A 86 -8.25 -3.65 -11.69
N PHE A 87 -8.37 -4.61 -10.78
CA PHE A 87 -7.35 -5.61 -10.54
C PHE A 87 -7.99 -7.00 -10.55
N VAL A 88 -7.31 -7.94 -11.20
CA VAL A 88 -7.62 -9.37 -11.07
C VAL A 88 -6.82 -9.90 -9.88
N ILE A 89 -7.49 -10.50 -8.91
CA ILE A 89 -6.81 -11.12 -7.75
C ILE A 89 -5.98 -12.32 -8.21
N ARG A 90 -4.67 -12.24 -8.01
CA ARG A 90 -3.69 -13.22 -8.48
C ARG A 90 -3.55 -14.38 -7.50
N GLY A 91 -3.00 -15.50 -7.99
CA GLY A 91 -2.77 -16.68 -7.15
C GLY A 91 -1.77 -16.45 -6.00
N SER A 92 -0.83 -15.51 -6.14
CA SER A 92 0.13 -15.16 -5.08
C SER A 92 -0.43 -14.17 -4.05
N GLU A 93 -1.62 -13.63 -4.30
CA GLU A 93 -2.26 -12.59 -3.46
C GLU A 93 -3.29 -13.19 -2.50
N VAL A 94 -3.56 -14.50 -2.61
CA VAL A 94 -4.51 -15.22 -1.76
C VAL A 94 -3.80 -16.08 -0.71
N GLY A 95 -4.43 -16.20 0.46
CA GLY A 95 -4.01 -17.08 1.54
C GLY A 95 -4.45 -18.52 1.32
N VAL A 96 -4.21 -19.35 2.35
CA VAL A 96 -4.56 -20.79 2.36
C VAL A 96 -6.05 -21.07 2.17
N ASN A 97 -6.90 -20.10 2.50
CA ASN A 97 -8.36 -20.17 2.34
C ASN A 97 -8.85 -19.66 0.96
N ASN A 98 -7.94 -19.43 0.00
CA ASN A 98 -8.22 -18.90 -1.35
C ASN A 98 -8.86 -17.49 -1.38
N THR A 99 -8.79 -16.75 -0.27
CA THR A 99 -9.19 -15.34 -0.20
C THR A 99 -7.98 -14.42 -0.19
N ALA A 100 -8.10 -13.21 -0.72
CA ALA A 100 -7.01 -12.23 -0.75
C ALA A 100 -6.49 -11.92 0.66
N THR A 101 -5.18 -11.83 0.83
CA THR A 101 -4.62 -11.41 2.13
C THR A 101 -4.82 -9.91 2.33
N ILE A 102 -4.87 -9.45 3.58
CA ILE A 102 -4.95 -8.01 3.86
C ILE A 102 -3.73 -7.24 3.34
N GLU A 103 -2.56 -7.87 3.29
CA GLU A 103 -1.34 -7.31 2.69
C GLU A 103 -1.53 -7.11 1.18
N ALA A 104 -2.14 -8.05 0.48
CA ALA A 104 -2.46 -7.89 -0.93
C ALA A 104 -3.46 -6.74 -1.14
N ILE A 105 -4.53 -6.67 -0.34
CA ILE A 105 -5.48 -5.55 -0.39
C ILE A 105 -4.76 -4.21 -0.17
N ALA A 106 -3.91 -4.10 0.87
CA ALA A 106 -3.13 -2.90 1.14
C ALA A 106 -2.19 -2.54 -0.02
N SER A 107 -1.58 -3.54 -0.67
CA SER A 107 -0.74 -3.35 -1.85
C SER A 107 -1.52 -2.78 -3.04
N LEU A 108 -2.72 -3.29 -3.31
CA LEU A 108 -3.60 -2.76 -4.37
C LEU A 108 -4.03 -1.31 -4.07
N LEU A 109 -4.33 -0.98 -2.82
CA LEU A 109 -4.66 0.39 -2.41
C LEU A 109 -3.46 1.35 -2.60
N GLN A 110 -2.25 0.89 -2.26
CA GLN A 110 -1.01 1.65 -2.45
C GLN A 110 -0.72 1.88 -3.95
N GLU A 111 -0.88 0.85 -4.79
CA GLU A 111 -0.72 0.95 -6.25
C GLU A 111 -1.74 1.92 -6.85
N THR A 112 -3.03 1.81 -6.48
CA THR A 112 -4.10 2.72 -6.92
C THR A 112 -3.79 4.18 -6.57
N SER A 113 -3.18 4.42 -5.41
CA SER A 113 -2.76 5.76 -4.97
C SER A 113 -1.62 6.31 -5.83
N GLY A 114 -0.60 5.49 -6.10
CA GLY A 114 0.48 5.85 -7.00
C GLY A 114 -0.01 6.14 -8.41
N ASN A 115 -0.95 5.34 -8.91
CA ASN A 115 -1.50 5.46 -10.26
C ASN A 115 -2.35 6.70 -10.44
N ARG A 116 -3.18 7.00 -9.44
CA ARG A 116 -3.90 8.28 -9.36
C ARG A 116 -2.93 9.46 -9.41
N ALA A 117 -1.87 9.43 -8.61
CA ALA A 117 -0.90 10.52 -8.59
C ALA A 117 -0.21 10.70 -9.96
N ARG A 118 0.17 9.60 -10.63
CA ARG A 118 0.70 9.64 -12.01
C ARG A 118 -0.31 10.24 -12.99
N ARG A 119 -1.60 9.93 -12.86
CA ARG A 119 -2.68 10.48 -13.71
C ARG A 119 -2.82 11.99 -13.60
N PHE A 120 -2.58 12.56 -12.41
CA PHE A 120 -2.57 14.01 -12.16
C PHE A 120 -1.23 14.70 -12.48
N GLY A 121 -0.30 14.00 -13.13
CA GLY A 121 0.98 14.59 -13.54
C GLY A 121 1.97 14.82 -12.39
N TRP A 122 1.74 14.18 -11.23
CA TRP A 122 2.74 14.13 -10.17
C TRP A 122 3.93 13.29 -10.62
N SER A 123 5.09 13.46 -9.97
CA SER A 123 6.34 12.88 -10.46
C SER A 123 6.23 11.37 -10.71
N LYS A 124 6.96 10.88 -11.71
CA LYS A 124 7.22 9.45 -11.92
C LYS A 124 8.27 8.90 -10.94
N ASP A 125 8.83 9.76 -10.09
CA ASP A 125 9.76 9.36 -9.04
C ASP A 125 9.08 8.46 -8.00
N VAL A 126 9.93 7.80 -7.23
CA VAL A 126 9.59 6.84 -6.16
C VAL A 126 8.47 7.30 -5.22
N ASN A 127 8.39 8.59 -4.90
CA ASN A 127 7.31 9.16 -4.09
C ASN A 127 6.54 10.21 -4.91
N PRO A 128 5.36 9.86 -5.47
CA PRO A 128 4.66 10.76 -6.37
C PRO A 128 4.09 11.94 -5.56
N THR A 129 4.68 13.11 -5.77
CA THR A 129 4.38 14.35 -5.06
C THR A 129 3.97 15.44 -6.05
N PRO A 130 3.14 16.41 -5.65
CA PRO A 130 2.97 17.66 -6.37
C PRO A 130 4.31 18.39 -6.60
N PRO A 131 4.53 19.01 -7.78
CA PRO A 131 5.64 19.94 -8.04
C PRO A 131 5.98 20.90 -6.89
N VAL A 132 4.97 21.54 -6.29
CA VAL A 132 5.19 22.49 -5.19
C VAL A 132 5.80 21.83 -3.96
N MET A 133 5.41 20.60 -3.62
CA MET A 133 6.01 19.86 -2.50
C MET A 133 7.49 19.58 -2.74
N ARG A 134 7.88 19.20 -3.97
CA ARG A 134 9.29 18.97 -4.31
C ARG A 134 10.13 20.24 -4.12
N LYS A 135 9.61 21.40 -4.54
CA LYS A 135 10.27 22.70 -4.34
C LYS A 135 10.56 22.97 -2.86
N HIS A 136 9.65 22.57 -1.97
CA HIS A 136 9.79 22.73 -0.52
C HIS A 136 10.42 21.53 0.20
N ARG A 137 10.94 20.54 -0.56
CA ARG A 137 11.55 19.31 -0.03
C ARG A 137 10.63 18.57 0.93
N LEU A 138 9.33 18.55 0.61
CA LEU A 138 8.28 17.88 1.37
C LEU A 138 8.00 16.49 0.77
N VAL A 139 7.73 15.54 1.64
CA VAL A 139 7.23 14.21 1.31
C VAL A 139 5.97 13.88 2.10
N TRP A 140 5.16 13.01 1.53
CA TRP A 140 4.04 12.39 2.23
C TRP A 140 4.54 11.24 3.08
N ILE A 141 4.08 11.21 4.34
CA ILE A 141 4.28 10.09 5.25
C ILE A 141 2.91 9.59 5.68
N THR A 142 2.65 8.30 5.48
CA THR A 142 1.45 7.65 5.98
C THR A 142 1.51 7.64 7.50
N PHE A 143 0.60 8.35 8.15
CA PHE A 143 0.52 8.44 9.60
C PHE A 143 -0.44 7.40 10.17
N ARG A 144 -1.55 7.16 9.46
CA ARG A 144 -2.57 6.22 9.88
C ARG A 144 -3.30 5.61 8.70
N VAL A 145 -3.64 4.34 8.80
CA VAL A 145 -4.52 3.65 7.86
C VAL A 145 -5.59 2.90 8.62
N HIS A 146 -6.80 2.87 8.07
CA HIS A 146 -7.88 2.00 8.47
C HIS A 146 -8.40 1.26 7.23
N ILE A 147 -8.49 -0.06 7.29
CA ILE A 147 -9.09 -0.90 6.26
C ILE A 147 -10.18 -1.74 6.93
N ARG A 148 -11.37 -1.77 6.33
CA ARG A 148 -12.45 -2.69 6.71
C ARG A 148 -12.89 -3.49 5.49
N MET A 149 -12.86 -4.80 5.63
CA MET A 149 -13.30 -5.74 4.60
C MET A 149 -14.62 -6.37 5.05
N TYR A 150 -15.67 -6.18 4.25
CA TYR A 150 -16.96 -6.84 4.45
C TYR A 150 -16.94 -8.26 3.89
N LYS A 151 -16.17 -8.47 2.80
CA LYS A 151 -15.95 -9.76 2.18
C LYS A 151 -14.60 -9.75 1.47
N TYR A 152 -13.79 -10.78 1.63
CA TYR A 152 -12.55 -10.89 0.86
C TYR A 152 -12.82 -11.44 -0.54
N PRO A 153 -12.22 -10.86 -1.59
CA PRO A 153 -12.28 -11.43 -2.92
C PRO A 153 -11.40 -12.69 -2.97
N THR A 154 -11.74 -13.61 -3.87
CA THR A 154 -11.03 -14.87 -4.10
C THR A 154 -10.17 -14.80 -5.36
N ARG A 155 -9.31 -15.80 -5.56
CA ARG A 155 -8.47 -15.87 -6.76
C ARG A 155 -9.32 -15.80 -8.04
N GLY A 156 -8.94 -14.91 -8.95
CA GLY A 156 -9.61 -14.71 -10.23
C GLY A 156 -10.76 -13.70 -10.18
N ASP A 157 -11.21 -13.28 -8.99
CA ASP A 157 -12.16 -12.18 -8.87
C ASP A 157 -11.55 -10.89 -9.42
N VAL A 158 -12.40 -10.05 -10.01
CA VAL A 158 -12.03 -8.71 -10.45
C VAL A 158 -12.59 -7.71 -9.46
N VAL A 159 -11.70 -6.93 -8.85
CA VAL A 159 -12.07 -5.83 -7.96
C VAL A 159 -11.84 -4.49 -8.65
N GLU A 160 -12.73 -3.54 -8.41
CA GLU A 160 -12.56 -2.14 -8.77
C GLU A 160 -12.34 -1.32 -7.50
N ILE A 161 -11.26 -0.55 -7.49
CA ILE A 161 -10.90 0.33 -6.39
C ILE A 161 -11.16 1.77 -6.84
N GLU A 162 -12.13 2.41 -6.19
CA GLU A 162 -12.35 3.85 -6.30
C GLU A 162 -11.48 4.56 -5.26
N HIS A 163 -10.74 5.59 -5.64
CA HIS A 163 -9.88 6.39 -4.76
C HIS A 163 -10.03 7.89 -5.01
N TRP A 164 -10.19 8.66 -3.93
CA TRP A 164 -10.11 10.13 -3.95
C TRP A 164 -9.45 10.65 -2.68
N SER A 165 -9.06 11.92 -2.71
CA SER A 165 -8.36 12.57 -1.60
C SER A 165 -9.16 13.76 -1.09
N GLU A 166 -9.08 14.02 0.21
CA GLU A 166 -9.69 15.17 0.88
C GLU A 166 -8.64 15.90 1.73
N PRO A 167 -8.79 17.22 1.95
CA PRO A 167 -7.97 17.91 2.92
C PRO A 167 -8.24 17.43 4.34
N ASP A 168 -7.17 17.27 5.14
CA ASP A 168 -7.26 16.96 6.56
C ASP A 168 -6.52 18.03 7.37
N GLY A 169 -7.26 19.09 7.69
CA GLY A 169 -6.73 20.27 8.36
C GLY A 169 -5.64 20.97 7.53
N ARG A 170 -4.62 21.51 8.20
CA ARG A 170 -3.49 22.22 7.56
C ARG A 170 -2.19 21.41 7.50
N ILE A 171 -2.24 20.14 7.90
CA ILE A 171 -1.05 19.29 8.09
C ILE A 171 -1.16 17.93 7.40
N GLY A 172 -2.28 17.64 6.74
CA GLY A 172 -2.49 16.31 6.21
C GLY A 172 -3.47 16.23 5.05
N ALA A 173 -3.44 15.06 4.44
CA ALA A 173 -4.34 14.60 3.42
C ALA A 173 -5.06 13.35 3.93
N MET A 174 -6.34 13.24 3.64
CA MET A 174 -7.10 12.03 3.83
C MET A 174 -7.26 11.34 2.48
N LEU A 175 -6.84 10.08 2.38
CA LEU A 175 -7.13 9.24 1.23
C LEU A 175 -8.34 8.36 1.56
N ASN A 176 -9.29 8.27 0.65
CA ASN A 176 -10.52 7.51 0.82
C ASN A 176 -10.66 6.49 -0.31
N PHE A 177 -11.05 5.26 0.04
CA PHE A 177 -11.17 4.15 -0.89
C PHE A 177 -12.47 3.38 -0.72
N ILE A 178 -13.05 2.95 -1.85
CA ILE A 178 -14.13 1.98 -1.93
C ILE A 178 -13.66 0.82 -2.81
N ILE A 179 -13.82 -0.41 -2.33
CA ILE A 179 -13.46 -1.63 -3.04
C ILE A 179 -14.76 -2.35 -3.41
N ARG A 180 -14.95 -2.60 -4.71
CA ARG A 180 -16.15 -3.24 -5.25
C ARG A 180 -15.79 -4.52 -5.98
N ASN A 181 -16.57 -5.58 -5.80
CA ASN A 181 -16.47 -6.75 -6.67
C ASN A 181 -17.21 -6.43 -7.97
N ILE A 182 -16.54 -6.58 -9.13
CA ILE A 182 -17.13 -6.24 -10.43
C ILE A 182 -18.26 -7.18 -10.84
N SER A 183 -18.17 -8.47 -10.51
CA SER A 183 -19.18 -9.44 -10.93
C SER A 183 -20.48 -9.30 -10.14
N THR A 184 -20.41 -8.96 -8.85
CA THR A 184 -21.60 -8.79 -8.01
C THR A 184 -22.06 -7.33 -7.90
N GLY A 185 -21.17 -6.35 -8.15
CA GLY A 185 -21.43 -4.93 -7.93
C GLY A 185 -21.39 -4.49 -6.46
N GLU A 186 -21.18 -5.43 -5.54
CA GLU A 186 -21.21 -5.18 -4.09
C GLU A 186 -19.94 -4.47 -3.62
N VAL A 187 -20.11 -3.56 -2.65
CA VAL A 187 -18.96 -3.00 -1.92
C VAL A 187 -18.46 -4.07 -0.96
N ILE A 188 -17.25 -4.55 -1.20
CA ILE A 188 -16.62 -5.63 -0.42
C ILE A 188 -15.62 -5.10 0.61
N GLY A 189 -15.22 -3.83 0.50
CA GLY A 189 -14.33 -3.20 1.48
C GLY A 189 -14.25 -1.70 1.32
N ARG A 190 -13.73 -1.04 2.35
CA ARG A 190 -13.48 0.41 2.39
C ARG A 190 -12.18 0.69 3.13
N SER A 191 -11.53 1.79 2.79
CA SER A 191 -10.35 2.25 3.52
C SER A 191 -10.30 3.76 3.62
N THR A 192 -9.71 4.25 4.70
CA THR A 192 -9.30 5.64 4.82
C THR A 192 -7.89 5.72 5.41
N SER A 193 -7.09 6.67 4.93
CA SER A 193 -5.71 6.88 5.38
C SER A 193 -5.46 8.35 5.65
N LYS A 194 -4.71 8.65 6.72
CA LYS A 194 -4.20 9.99 7.00
C LYS A 194 -2.72 10.04 6.65
N LEU A 195 -2.38 10.93 5.74
CA LEU A 195 -1.00 11.27 5.38
C LEU A 195 -0.66 12.63 5.97
N VAL A 196 0.60 12.81 6.38
CA VAL A 196 1.13 14.09 6.86
C VAL A 196 2.32 14.52 6.02
N PHE A 197 2.55 15.83 5.97
CA PHE A 197 3.68 16.40 5.25
C PHE A 197 4.90 16.43 6.16
N MET A 198 6.01 15.85 5.70
CA MET A 198 7.29 15.90 6.39
C MET A 198 8.32 16.59 5.51
N ASN A 199 9.09 17.49 6.09
CA ASN A 199 10.24 18.05 5.40
C ASN A 199 11.43 17.08 5.48
N LEU A 200 12.04 16.79 4.33
CA LEU A 200 13.11 15.80 4.20
C LEU A 200 14.39 16.18 4.95
N ASP A 201 14.70 17.46 5.06
CA ASP A 201 15.94 17.93 5.70
C ASP A 201 15.83 17.89 7.22
N THR A 202 14.73 18.41 7.74
CA THR A 202 14.50 18.52 9.19
C THR A 202 13.91 17.26 9.79
N ARG A 203 13.34 16.37 8.97
CA ARG A 203 12.58 15.17 9.38
C ARG A 203 11.44 15.49 10.35
N LYS A 204 10.89 16.70 10.25
CA LYS A 204 9.77 17.18 11.07
C LYS A 204 8.51 17.30 10.23
N VAL A 205 7.38 16.97 10.85
CA VAL A 205 6.05 17.28 10.29
C VAL A 205 5.89 18.79 10.19
N GLN A 206 5.42 19.27 9.05
CA GLN A 206 5.25 20.70 8.80
C GLN A 206 3.82 21.02 8.36
N LYS A 207 3.38 22.24 8.70
CA LYS A 207 2.15 22.82 8.15
C LYS A 207 2.38 23.13 6.68
N ILE A 208 1.35 22.91 5.90
CA ILE A 208 1.32 23.19 4.47
C ILE A 208 1.22 24.72 4.30
N SER A 209 2.04 25.30 3.42
CA SER A 209 1.83 26.69 2.97
C SER A 209 0.57 26.79 2.11
N SER A 210 -0.02 27.98 1.98
CA SER A 210 -1.19 28.19 1.10
C SER A 210 -0.98 27.60 -0.30
N ASP A 211 0.21 27.78 -0.86
CA ASP A 211 0.52 27.42 -2.24
C ASP A 211 0.56 25.90 -2.46
N VAL A 212 1.02 25.13 -1.46
CA VAL A 212 0.99 23.66 -1.51
C VAL A 212 -0.45 23.17 -1.31
N CYS A 213 -1.23 23.89 -0.51
CA CYS A 213 -2.63 23.61 -0.31
C CYS A 213 -3.41 23.75 -1.62
N ASP A 214 -3.19 24.80 -2.41
CA ASP A 214 -3.96 25.06 -3.63
C ASP A 214 -3.76 23.99 -4.73
N GLU A 215 -2.52 23.53 -4.98
CA GLU A 215 -2.25 22.49 -5.98
C GLU A 215 -2.84 21.13 -5.57
N TYR A 216 -2.73 20.76 -4.30
CA TYR A 216 -3.32 19.52 -3.77
C TYR A 216 -4.85 19.61 -3.72
N LEU A 217 -5.41 20.71 -3.23
CA LEU A 217 -6.86 20.93 -3.15
C LEU A 217 -7.52 20.92 -4.52
N ALA A 218 -6.81 21.34 -5.58
CA ALA A 218 -7.32 21.31 -6.94
C ALA A 218 -7.69 19.89 -7.43
N ILE A 219 -7.11 18.84 -6.85
CA ILE A 219 -7.39 17.44 -7.21
C ILE A 219 -8.31 16.72 -6.20
N CYS A 220 -8.83 17.44 -5.20
CA CYS A 220 -9.79 16.93 -4.23
C CYS A 220 -11.22 17.16 -4.74
N PRO A 221 -12.15 16.21 -4.57
CA PRO A 221 -13.56 16.44 -4.87
C PRO A 221 -14.09 17.68 -4.14
N LYS A 222 -14.90 18.50 -4.83
CA LYS A 222 -15.46 19.74 -4.27
C LYS A 222 -16.49 19.50 -3.17
N SER A 223 -17.22 18.38 -3.26
CA SER A 223 -18.17 17.95 -2.25
C SER A 223 -17.51 16.92 -1.34
N PRO A 224 -17.50 17.11 -0.01
CA PRO A 224 -16.97 16.14 0.91
C PRO A 224 -17.64 14.77 0.74
N ARG A 225 -16.83 13.73 0.66
CA ARG A 225 -17.25 12.33 0.53
C ARG A 225 -16.29 11.49 1.36
N LEU A 226 -16.73 10.99 2.50
CA LEU A 226 -15.93 10.10 3.32
C LEU A 226 -16.16 8.64 2.90
N ALA A 227 -15.11 7.81 2.92
CA ALA A 227 -15.28 6.36 2.76
C ALA A 227 -16.14 5.77 3.90
N PHE A 228 -16.04 6.34 5.10
CA PHE A 228 -16.85 5.99 6.27
C PHE A 228 -17.69 7.20 6.69
N PRO A 229 -18.90 7.37 6.14
CA PRO A 229 -19.75 8.53 6.41
C PRO A 229 -20.43 8.49 7.79
N GLU A 230 -20.45 7.33 8.45
CA GLU A 230 -21.14 7.17 9.72
C GLU A 230 -20.46 8.00 10.82
N LYS A 231 -21.26 8.68 11.65
CA LYS A 231 -20.75 9.40 12.82
C LYS A 231 -20.13 8.40 13.80
N ASN A 232 -19.00 8.78 14.42
CA ASN A 232 -18.24 7.94 15.36
C ASN A 232 -17.82 6.56 14.81
N ASN A 233 -17.60 6.46 13.49
CA ASN A 233 -17.13 5.21 12.90
C ASN A 233 -15.76 4.77 13.49
N GLN A 234 -15.49 3.46 13.41
CA GLN A 234 -14.28 2.82 13.96
C GLN A 234 -12.98 3.40 13.42
N SER A 235 -13.00 3.94 12.19
CA SER A 235 -11.86 4.63 11.61
C SER A 235 -11.55 5.96 12.30
N LEU A 236 -12.28 6.39 13.34
CA LEU A 236 -11.95 7.58 14.15
C LEU A 236 -11.45 7.22 15.56
N TRP A 237 -11.57 5.96 15.97
CA TRP A 237 -11.24 5.55 17.32
C TRP A 237 -9.74 5.67 17.61
N LYS A 238 -9.42 6.13 18.82
CA LYS A 238 -8.04 6.15 19.33
C LYS A 238 -7.59 4.72 19.60
N ILE A 239 -6.34 4.44 19.25
CA ILE A 239 -5.67 3.18 19.60
C ILE A 239 -4.84 3.47 20.86
N PRO A 240 -5.22 2.94 22.04
CA PRO A 240 -4.37 3.02 23.23
C PRO A 240 -3.04 2.32 22.96
N LYS A 241 -2.01 2.69 23.72
CA LYS A 241 -0.76 1.93 23.68
C LYS A 241 -1.02 0.61 24.40
N LEU A 242 -0.54 -0.49 23.83
CA LEU A 242 -0.54 -1.78 24.51
C LEU A 242 0.42 -1.74 25.70
N ASP A 243 -0.04 -2.19 26.86
CA ASP A 243 0.77 -2.37 28.06
C ASP A 243 1.46 -3.73 28.05
N GLU A 244 2.65 -3.81 28.64
CA GLU A 244 3.42 -5.05 28.72
C GLU A 244 3.33 -5.66 30.13
N PRO A 245 3.33 -7.01 30.28
CA PRO A 245 3.51 -8.01 29.22
C PRO A 245 2.28 -8.17 28.31
N ALA A 246 2.53 -8.48 27.04
CA ALA A 246 1.47 -8.78 26.08
C ALA A 246 0.96 -10.22 26.24
N ASP A 247 -0.29 -10.48 25.84
CA ASP A 247 -0.87 -11.83 25.87
C ASP A 247 -0.16 -12.76 24.87
N TYR A 248 0.20 -12.20 23.71
CA TYR A 248 0.78 -12.93 22.59
C TYR A 248 1.97 -12.17 22.00
N SER A 249 2.94 -12.91 21.49
CA SER A 249 4.14 -12.31 20.90
C SER A 249 4.78 -13.19 19.82
N GLN A 250 5.38 -12.52 18.85
CA GLN A 250 6.34 -13.09 17.91
C GLN A 250 7.58 -12.18 17.91
N LEU A 251 8.69 -12.70 18.42
CA LEU A 251 9.93 -11.93 18.57
C LEU A 251 10.88 -12.17 17.41
N GLY A 252 11.79 -11.21 17.18
CA GLY A 252 12.93 -11.43 16.30
C GLY A 252 12.62 -11.42 14.80
N LEU A 253 11.50 -10.83 14.38
CA LEU A 253 11.15 -10.67 12.97
C LEU A 253 12.20 -9.83 12.25
N LYS A 254 12.54 -10.23 11.02
CA LYS A 254 13.52 -9.54 10.18
C LYS A 254 12.93 -9.22 8.81
N PRO A 255 13.21 -8.04 8.25
CA PRO A 255 12.86 -7.71 6.88
C PRO A 255 13.50 -8.68 5.89
N ARG A 256 12.72 -9.12 4.90
CA ARG A 256 13.23 -9.78 3.71
C ARG A 256 13.71 -8.73 2.72
N ILE A 257 14.54 -9.14 1.76
CA ILE A 257 14.99 -8.24 0.68
C ILE A 257 13.79 -7.67 -0.08
N ALA A 258 12.75 -8.48 -0.31
CA ALA A 258 11.52 -8.08 -0.99
C ALA A 258 10.65 -7.10 -0.18
N ASP A 259 10.87 -6.99 1.12
CA ASP A 259 10.13 -6.06 1.99
C ASP A 259 10.70 -4.63 1.91
N ILE A 260 11.88 -4.45 1.32
CA ILE A 260 12.52 -3.15 1.18
C ILE A 260 12.04 -2.47 -0.10
N ASP A 261 11.47 -1.28 0.07
CA ASP A 261 11.00 -0.46 -1.03
C ASP A 261 12.13 0.33 -1.69
N VAL A 262 11.76 1.05 -2.74
CA VAL A 262 12.63 1.96 -3.49
C VAL A 262 13.16 3.15 -2.65
N ASN A 263 12.56 3.44 -1.48
CA ASN A 263 13.07 4.41 -0.51
C ASN A 263 14.14 3.82 0.42
N LYS A 264 14.46 2.52 0.29
CA LYS A 264 15.38 1.76 1.15
C LYS A 264 14.85 1.59 2.58
N HIS A 265 13.54 1.68 2.75
CA HIS A 265 12.85 1.38 4.00
C HIS A 265 11.97 0.16 3.82
N VAL A 266 11.53 -0.43 4.92
CA VAL A 266 10.49 -1.46 4.88
C VAL A 266 9.21 -0.83 4.32
N ASN A 267 8.61 -1.48 3.33
CA ASN A 267 7.38 -1.04 2.71
C ASN A 267 6.23 -1.03 3.74
N ASN A 268 5.37 -0.02 3.68
CA ASN A 268 4.24 0.12 4.59
C ASN A 268 3.30 -1.11 4.60
N VAL A 269 3.22 -1.82 3.48
CA VAL A 269 2.40 -3.04 3.34
C VAL A 269 2.95 -4.21 4.17
N THR A 270 4.28 -4.28 4.37
CA THR A 270 4.92 -5.38 5.13
C THR A 270 4.45 -5.39 6.58
N TYR A 271 4.21 -4.21 7.18
CA TYR A 271 3.79 -4.11 8.58
C TYR A 271 2.44 -4.77 8.86
N TYR A 272 1.55 -4.88 7.87
CA TYR A 272 0.29 -5.61 8.02
C TYR A 272 0.58 -7.08 8.33
N SER A 273 1.49 -7.71 7.58
CA SER A 273 1.88 -9.11 7.82
C SER A 273 2.53 -9.30 9.19
N TRP A 274 3.38 -8.37 9.62
CA TRP A 274 4.07 -8.43 10.90
C TRP A 274 3.14 -8.30 12.09
N LEU A 275 2.19 -7.35 12.06
CA LEU A 275 1.17 -7.21 13.10
C LEU A 275 0.40 -8.52 13.32
N LEU A 276 0.11 -9.24 12.24
CA LEU A 276 -0.64 -10.49 12.30
C LEU A 276 0.19 -11.68 12.80
N GLN A 277 1.53 -11.59 12.88
CA GLN A 277 2.38 -12.71 13.31
C GLN A 277 2.19 -13.09 14.78
N SER A 278 1.77 -12.15 15.64
CA SER A 278 1.49 -12.43 17.05
C SER A 278 0.06 -12.89 17.30
N ILE A 279 -0.80 -12.98 16.28
CA ILE A 279 -2.18 -13.44 16.46
C ILE A 279 -2.20 -14.97 16.64
N PRO A 280 -2.95 -15.49 17.63
CA PRO A 280 -3.10 -16.94 17.83
C PRO A 280 -3.60 -17.67 16.59
N GLN A 281 -3.02 -18.85 16.34
CA GLN A 281 -3.32 -19.65 15.15
C GLN A 281 -4.79 -20.09 15.09
N ASP A 282 -5.41 -20.38 16.23
CA ASP A 282 -6.84 -20.73 16.32
C ASP A 282 -7.73 -19.60 15.82
N ILE A 283 -7.41 -18.33 16.12
CA ILE A 283 -8.11 -17.17 15.59
C ILE A 283 -7.94 -17.08 14.07
N VAL A 284 -6.72 -17.26 13.55
CA VAL A 284 -6.43 -17.24 12.10
C VAL A 284 -7.21 -18.33 11.35
N GLU A 285 -7.44 -19.49 11.97
CA GLU A 285 -8.14 -20.62 11.37
C GLU A 285 -9.67 -20.56 11.48
N THR A 286 -10.19 -19.90 12.51
CA THR A 286 -11.63 -19.87 12.82
C THR A 286 -12.31 -18.53 12.53
N HIS A 287 -11.53 -17.47 12.35
CA HIS A 287 -12.01 -16.11 12.12
C HIS A 287 -11.35 -15.50 10.88
N GLU A 288 -12.02 -14.50 10.30
CA GLU A 288 -11.46 -13.65 9.25
C GLU A 288 -11.29 -12.20 9.75
N LEU A 289 -10.25 -11.53 9.27
CA LEU A 289 -9.92 -10.16 9.67
C LEU A 289 -10.93 -9.18 9.06
N GLU A 290 -11.84 -8.67 9.88
CA GLU A 290 -12.86 -7.71 9.45
C GLU A 290 -12.28 -6.31 9.27
N ALA A 291 -11.48 -5.83 10.25
CA ALA A 291 -10.92 -4.50 10.19
C ALA A 291 -9.51 -4.45 10.78
N ILE A 292 -8.67 -3.61 10.21
CA ILE A 292 -7.34 -3.29 10.73
C ILE A 292 -7.13 -1.79 10.72
N THR A 293 -6.59 -1.26 11.82
CA THR A 293 -6.14 0.12 11.92
C THR A 293 -4.69 0.13 12.35
N ILE A 294 -3.84 0.89 11.67
CA ILE A 294 -2.41 1.03 11.99
C ILE A 294 -2.09 2.51 12.15
N HIS A 295 -1.37 2.86 13.22
CA HIS A 295 -0.70 4.15 13.38
C HIS A 295 0.80 3.93 13.21
N TYR A 296 1.38 4.60 12.22
CA TYR A 296 2.80 4.55 11.92
C TYR A 296 3.55 5.60 12.75
N ARG A 297 4.63 5.19 13.41
CA ARG A 297 5.43 6.04 14.32
C ARG A 297 6.93 6.00 14.04
N GLY A 298 7.42 4.89 13.48
CA GLY A 298 8.82 4.70 13.11
C GLY A 298 8.96 4.08 11.73
N GLU A 299 10.09 4.34 11.08
CA GLU A 299 10.51 3.69 9.85
C GLU A 299 11.49 2.57 10.19
N CYS A 300 11.41 1.45 9.48
CA CYS A 300 12.28 0.29 9.67
C CYS A 300 13.22 0.11 8.47
N LYS A 301 14.45 -0.33 8.73
CA LYS A 301 15.48 -0.64 7.73
C LYS A 301 15.77 -2.14 7.70
N PHE A 302 16.46 -2.57 6.65
CA PHE A 302 16.83 -3.98 6.45
C PHE A 302 17.61 -4.61 7.61
N SER A 303 18.43 -3.84 8.32
CA SER A 303 19.27 -4.31 9.43
C SER A 303 18.52 -4.53 10.74
N ASP A 304 17.27 -4.05 10.83
CA ASP A 304 16.57 -3.98 12.09
C ASP A 304 15.90 -5.31 12.44
N THR A 305 15.69 -5.53 13.73
CA THR A 305 14.96 -6.67 14.28
C THR A 305 13.73 -6.15 15.01
N ILE A 306 12.57 -6.78 14.76
CA ILE A 306 11.25 -6.31 15.17
C ILE A 306 10.58 -7.38 16.04
N ASP A 307 9.93 -6.93 17.11
CA ASP A 307 9.01 -7.76 17.89
C ASP A 307 7.57 -7.34 17.59
N SER A 308 6.71 -8.32 17.34
CA SER A 308 5.26 -8.16 17.24
C SER A 308 4.61 -8.63 18.53
N LEU A 309 3.80 -7.75 19.13
CA LEU A 309 3.07 -8.02 20.36
C LEU A 309 1.57 -7.79 20.14
N ALA A 310 0.73 -8.64 20.74
CA ALA A 310 -0.71 -8.47 20.73
C ALA A 310 -1.34 -8.80 22.09
N THR A 311 -2.41 -8.08 22.44
CA THR A 311 -3.22 -8.29 23.65
C THR A 311 -4.68 -8.17 23.29
N THR A 312 -5.51 -9.00 23.90
CA THR A 312 -6.95 -8.96 23.70
C THR A 312 -7.50 -7.64 24.23
N GLU A 313 -8.27 -6.92 23.41
CA GLU A 313 -8.94 -5.69 23.84
C GLU A 313 -10.37 -6.04 24.20
N LEU A 314 -10.73 -5.89 25.48
CA LEU A 314 -12.12 -5.96 25.90
C LEU A 314 -12.87 -4.77 25.29
N GLU A 315 -14.08 -5.00 24.78
CA GLU A 315 -14.99 -3.92 24.39
C GLU A 315 -15.33 -3.11 25.64
N VAL A 316 -14.49 -2.13 25.97
CA VAL A 316 -14.91 -1.01 26.80
C VAL A 316 -15.71 -0.16 25.85
N ASP A 317 -17.05 -0.23 25.96
CA ASP A 317 -17.95 0.76 25.35
C ASP A 317 -17.26 2.11 25.51
N SER A 318 -16.94 2.76 24.39
CA SER A 318 -16.17 3.99 24.36
C SER A 318 -16.77 4.97 25.35
N VAL A 319 -16.19 5.02 26.56
CA VAL A 319 -16.66 5.88 27.64
C VAL A 319 -16.46 7.28 27.12
N ASN A 320 -17.59 7.91 26.81
CA ASN A 320 -17.69 9.34 26.67
C ASN A 320 -16.95 9.93 27.89
N PRO A 321 -15.97 10.82 27.78
CA PRO A 321 -15.12 11.27 28.90
C PRO A 321 -15.85 12.06 30.00
N PHE A 322 -17.17 11.86 30.17
CA PHE A 322 -18.09 12.52 31.08
C PHE A 322 -19.03 11.57 31.84
N GLN A 323 -18.74 10.26 31.96
CA GLN A 323 -19.52 9.38 32.84
C GLN A 323 -18.65 8.59 33.83
N ASP A 324 -19.09 8.61 35.09
CA ASP A 324 -18.42 8.14 36.30
C ASP A 324 -17.96 6.68 36.28
N GLU A 325 -16.83 6.43 36.95
CA GLU A 325 -16.09 5.15 37.09
C GLU A 325 -16.85 4.01 37.83
N SER A 326 -18.14 4.14 38.12
CA SER A 326 -18.84 3.22 39.05
C SER A 326 -19.67 2.09 38.41
N THR A 327 -19.62 1.89 37.09
CA THR A 327 -20.42 0.85 36.38
C THR A 327 -19.60 -0.12 35.53
N LEU A 328 -18.36 -0.42 35.94
CA LEU A 328 -17.43 -1.31 35.22
C LEU A 328 -17.64 -2.82 35.43
N SER A 329 -18.74 -3.28 36.04
CA SER A 329 -18.86 -4.68 36.48
C SER A 329 -19.77 -5.61 35.65
N ASN A 330 -20.36 -5.19 34.53
CA ASN A 330 -21.22 -6.08 33.72
C ASN A 330 -21.24 -5.75 32.22
N LEU A 331 -20.11 -5.84 31.51
CA LEU A 331 -20.11 -5.73 30.05
C LEU A 331 -19.75 -7.09 29.41
N ASN A 332 -20.72 -7.57 28.63
CA ASN A 332 -20.77 -8.86 27.97
C ASN A 332 -19.59 -9.04 27.00
N LEU A 333 -18.69 -9.94 27.37
CA LEU A 333 -17.53 -10.39 26.60
C LEU A 333 -17.86 -11.22 25.33
N ASN A 334 -19.10 -11.20 24.84
CA ASN A 334 -19.60 -12.15 23.83
C ASN A 334 -20.65 -11.53 22.89
N SER A 335 -20.38 -10.33 22.36
CA SER A 335 -21.13 -9.85 21.19
C SER A 335 -20.73 -10.71 19.96
N GLU A 336 -21.48 -11.79 19.70
CA GLU A 336 -21.50 -12.54 18.43
C GLU A 336 -20.19 -13.22 17.96
N GLY A 337 -19.27 -13.57 18.86
CA GLY A 337 -18.05 -14.31 18.47
C GLY A 337 -17.05 -13.47 17.66
N ARG A 338 -16.98 -12.16 17.94
CA ARG A 338 -15.92 -11.29 17.45
C ARG A 338 -14.76 -11.23 18.43
N HIS A 339 -13.54 -11.06 17.91
CA HIS A 339 -12.35 -10.84 18.71
C HIS A 339 -11.67 -9.53 18.30
N GLN A 340 -11.19 -8.78 19.29
CA GLN A 340 -10.44 -7.56 19.09
C GLN A 340 -9.07 -7.66 19.75
N PHE A 341 -8.04 -7.18 19.06
CA PHE A 341 -6.68 -7.17 19.56
C PHE A 341 -6.06 -5.79 19.39
N LEU A 342 -5.37 -5.32 20.43
CA LEU A 342 -4.38 -4.26 20.33
C LEU A 342 -3.04 -4.85 19.92
N HIS A 343 -2.29 -4.07 19.16
CA HIS A 343 -1.00 -4.50 18.62
C HIS A 343 0.08 -3.46 18.87
N LEU A 344 1.30 -3.93 19.05
CA LEU A 344 2.51 -3.12 19.13
C LEU A 344 3.62 -3.79 18.33
N LEU A 345 4.14 -3.09 17.32
CA LEU A 345 5.43 -3.41 16.70
C LEU A 345 6.49 -2.50 17.30
N LYS A 346 7.59 -3.09 17.77
CA LYS A 346 8.73 -2.33 18.33
C LYS A 346 10.05 -2.92 17.88
N PHE A 347 11.11 -2.11 17.92
CA PHE A 347 12.46 -2.62 17.73
C PHE A 347 12.85 -3.50 18.91
N SER A 348 13.35 -4.71 18.64
CA SER A 348 13.68 -5.68 19.70
C SER A 348 14.75 -5.17 20.67
N TYR A 349 15.71 -4.38 20.18
CA TYR A 349 16.83 -3.90 20.99
C TYR A 349 16.51 -2.64 21.80
N THR A 350 15.82 -1.67 21.21
CA THR A 350 15.58 -0.37 21.85
C THR A 350 14.21 -0.29 22.52
N GLY A 351 13.29 -1.22 22.21
CA GLY A 351 11.90 -1.16 22.63
C GLY A 351 11.11 0.01 22.03
N GLN A 352 11.73 0.79 21.11
CA GLN A 352 11.08 1.94 20.51
C GLN A 352 9.94 1.47 19.59
N GLU A 353 8.78 2.09 19.80
CA GLU A 353 7.56 1.82 19.05
C GLU A 353 7.73 2.21 17.57
N ILE A 354 7.44 1.24 16.69
CA ILE A 354 7.41 1.41 15.25
C ILE A 354 5.97 1.68 14.82
N ASN A 355 5.05 0.79 15.22
CA ASN A 355 3.63 0.91 14.94
C ASN A 355 2.81 0.48 16.14
N ARG A 356 1.59 1.01 16.23
CA ARG A 356 0.52 0.42 17.03
C ARG A 356 -0.68 0.15 16.15
N GLY A 357 -1.41 -0.89 16.48
CA GLY A 357 -2.55 -1.31 15.67
C GLY A 357 -3.73 -1.80 16.50
N ARG A 358 -4.87 -1.92 15.82
CA ARG A 358 -6.04 -2.61 16.32
C ARG A 358 -6.59 -3.47 15.19
N THR A 359 -6.91 -4.73 15.49
CA THR A 359 -7.61 -5.62 14.56
C THR A 359 -8.92 -6.10 15.15
N ILE A 360 -9.94 -6.21 14.31
CA ILE A 360 -11.24 -6.80 14.63
C ILE A 360 -11.42 -8.01 13.74
N TRP A 361 -11.82 -9.12 14.33
CA TRP A 361 -12.00 -10.42 13.69
C TRP A 361 -13.43 -10.88 13.86
N ARG A 362 -14.00 -11.44 12.81
CA ARG A 362 -15.34 -12.05 12.83
C ARG A 362 -15.22 -13.53 12.55
N LYS A 363 -16.10 -14.32 13.15
CA LYS A 363 -16.13 -15.78 12.96
C LYS A 363 -16.44 -16.09 11.49
N ILE A 364 -15.76 -17.10 10.95
CA ILE A 364 -16.08 -17.62 9.61
C ILE A 364 -17.34 -18.49 9.75
N ASP A 365 -18.41 -18.11 9.07
CA ASP A 365 -19.58 -18.97 8.90
C ASP A 365 -19.17 -20.14 8.00
N LYS A 366 -19.09 -21.34 8.57
CA LYS A 366 -18.73 -22.58 7.85
C LYS A 366 -19.90 -23.20 7.12
#